data_AF-A0AA48LHW9-F1
#
_entry.id   AF-A0AA48LHW9-F1
#
_cell.length_a   1.000
_cell.length_b   1.000
_cell.length_c   1.000
_cell.angle_alpha   90.00
_cell.angle_beta   90.00
_cell.angle_gamma   90.00
#
_symmetry.space_group_name_H-M   'P 1'
#
loop_
_entity.id
_entity.type
_entity.pdbx_description
1 polymer ?
#
loop_
_entity_poly.entity_id
_entity_poly.type
_entity_poly.pdbx_seq_one_letter_code
_entity_poly.pdbx_strand_id
1 'polypeptide(L)'
;MAPRPTSGFWVLVFAVSWLGQVVYNLYFHPLASFPGPFWGRASFFWRAWHTSRGRFHRSVDAQHKRYGDIVRLSPNELSFASADSWRAIYSPRHGSAPLVKSEFYEIYGSGFDSLCVGSERDPRVAGRMRKSLSPAFSTRALLEQEGIVDGCVDRFVGALRAHPDATSASSGNGLNMTKWFEMLAFDILGEMAFGESFHCIEDGKPHFWSEMIEEHLYFITVLDTLRRYPLVAAAGKALLPHLTVGVRNRHTGYSRAKVARRLEKGDGDASSSPRADFMSRLIAKVRDGEMSLEELTAHASTLVIAGGETVATFLAAVTYHLLSTPRAYRKLRDEVRGRYPGGAREVDATSAQALPYLQAVIAEGLRIYPPGSQGFPRKTPAGEGIEVDGRWVPGGVEVYTSAWSVTHDPRYFHDPHVFKPERWLDPDCQDLKEASQPFSLGPRGCIGRNFAMVETSLILAKMHLAFDAELVRPGQGWEEESRIHVMWWKPELAVRFRPVDGHGSADGQGAKN
;
A
#
# COMPACT_ATOMS: atom_id res chain seq x y z
N MET A 1 25.20 -34.27 -43.38
CA MET A 1 24.15 -33.79 -42.47
C MET A 1 24.62 -34.03 -41.05
N ALA A 2 24.95 -32.97 -40.30
CA ALA A 2 25.28 -33.13 -38.88
C ALA A 2 24.00 -33.55 -38.11
N PRO A 3 24.07 -34.54 -37.21
CA PRO A 3 22.90 -34.98 -36.44
C PRO A 3 22.40 -33.81 -35.60
N ARG A 4 21.13 -33.44 -35.78
CA ARG A 4 20.48 -32.44 -34.92
C ARG A 4 20.50 -32.97 -33.48
N PRO A 5 20.92 -32.17 -32.50
CA PRO A 5 20.91 -32.61 -31.11
C PRO A 5 19.50 -33.08 -30.72
N THR A 6 19.41 -34.30 -30.20
CA THR A 6 18.16 -34.88 -29.74
C THR A 6 17.63 -34.08 -28.55
N SER A 7 16.31 -34.06 -28.34
CA SER A 7 15.68 -33.38 -27.20
C SER A 7 16.30 -33.79 -25.85
N GLY A 8 16.78 -35.03 -25.72
CA GLY A 8 17.47 -35.54 -24.54
C GLY A 8 18.80 -34.84 -24.21
N PHE A 9 19.56 -34.40 -25.22
CA PHE A 9 20.81 -33.66 -25.00
C PHE A 9 20.56 -32.32 -24.29
N TRP A 10 19.55 -31.57 -24.74
CA TRP A 10 19.20 -30.29 -24.14
C TRP A 10 18.62 -30.42 -22.74
N VAL A 11 17.83 -31.48 -22.48
CA VAL A 11 17.33 -31.79 -21.13
C VAL A 11 18.48 -32.09 -20.18
N LEU A 12 19.48 -32.88 -20.62
CA LEU A 12 20.65 -33.20 -19.81
C LEU A 12 21.50 -31.96 -19.52
N VAL A 13 21.79 -31.12 -20.52
CA VAL A 13 22.53 -29.86 -20.34
C VAL A 13 21.82 -28.94 -19.36
N PHE A 14 20.49 -28.82 -19.47
CA PHE A 14 19.69 -28.05 -18.53
C PHE A 14 19.78 -28.61 -17.11
N ALA A 15 19.63 -29.92 -16.93
CA ALA A 15 19.69 -30.55 -15.61
C ALA A 15 21.06 -30.36 -14.93
N VAL A 16 22.16 -30.53 -15.68
CA VAL A 16 23.52 -30.34 -15.18
C VAL A 16 23.77 -28.86 -14.83
N SER A 17 23.36 -27.93 -15.71
CA SER A 17 23.49 -26.50 -15.45
C SER A 17 22.69 -26.07 -14.21
N TRP A 18 21.46 -26.55 -14.07
CA TRP A 18 20.61 -26.27 -12.92
C TRP A 18 21.21 -26.82 -11.62
N LEU A 19 21.70 -28.06 -11.64
CA LEU A 19 22.36 -28.66 -10.48
C LEU A 19 23.64 -27.90 -10.10
N GLY A 20 24.45 -27.51 -11.08
CA GLY A 20 25.63 -26.67 -10.87
C GLY A 20 25.29 -25.33 -10.22
N GLN A 21 24.21 -24.67 -10.66
CA GLN A 21 23.72 -23.44 -10.05
C GLN A 21 23.25 -23.64 -8.60
N VAL A 22 22.57 -24.76 -8.30
CA VAL A 22 22.14 -25.10 -6.93
C VAL A 22 23.35 -25.28 -6.02
N VAL A 23 24.36 -26.03 -6.46
CA VAL A 23 25.60 -26.24 -5.70
C VAL A 23 26.33 -24.90 -5.50
N TYR A 24 26.45 -24.08 -6.54
CA TYR A 24 27.03 -22.74 -6.43
C TYR A 24 26.29 -21.90 -5.39
N ASN A 25 24.96 -21.84 -5.48
CA ASN A 25 24.12 -21.02 -4.61
C ASN A 25 24.24 -21.41 -3.12
N LEU A 26 24.37 -22.70 -2.85
CA LEU A 26 24.44 -23.24 -1.48
C LEU A 26 25.82 -23.06 -0.84
N TYR A 27 26.91 -23.25 -1.60
CA TYR A 27 28.25 -23.35 -1.02
C TYR A 27 29.21 -22.22 -1.41
N PHE A 28 29.04 -21.61 -2.58
CA PHE A 28 30.01 -20.67 -3.15
C PHE A 28 29.48 -19.26 -3.35
N HIS A 29 28.15 -19.07 -3.30
CA HIS A 29 27.55 -17.75 -3.39
C HIS A 29 28.03 -16.84 -2.26
N PRO A 30 28.20 -15.53 -2.46
CA PRO A 30 28.56 -14.57 -1.40
C PRO A 30 27.62 -14.57 -0.18
N LEU A 31 26.44 -15.18 -0.31
CA LEU A 31 25.44 -15.31 0.74
C LEU A 31 25.35 -16.75 1.31
N ALA A 32 26.31 -17.63 1.03
CA ALA A 32 26.30 -19.02 1.47
C ALA A 32 26.29 -19.16 3.00
N SER A 33 26.89 -18.20 3.72
CA SER A 33 26.95 -18.15 5.18
C SER A 33 25.65 -17.68 5.85
N PHE A 34 24.67 -17.16 5.09
CA PHE A 34 23.40 -16.71 5.63
C PHE A 34 22.41 -17.89 5.71
N PRO A 35 21.73 -18.07 6.87
CA PRO A 35 20.80 -19.17 7.06
C PRO A 35 19.51 -18.93 6.26
N GLY A 36 18.74 -19.99 6.04
CA GLY A 36 17.47 -19.92 5.34
C GLY A 36 16.98 -21.28 4.83
N PRO A 37 15.73 -21.34 4.36
CA PRO A 37 15.15 -22.57 3.83
C PRO A 37 16.01 -23.11 2.69
N PHE A 38 16.24 -24.44 2.66
CA PHE A 38 17.12 -25.07 1.67
C PHE A 38 16.80 -24.63 0.24
N TRP A 39 15.52 -24.72 -0.15
CA TRP A 39 15.09 -24.33 -1.50
C TRP A 39 15.13 -22.83 -1.76
N GLY A 40 15.07 -21.98 -0.74
CA GLY A 40 15.24 -20.52 -0.87
C GLY A 40 16.71 -20.14 -1.04
N ARG A 41 17.63 -20.82 -0.35
CA ARG A 41 19.06 -20.64 -0.58
C ARG A 41 19.51 -21.19 -1.93
N ALA A 42 18.96 -22.33 -2.35
CA ALA A 42 19.33 -23.03 -3.58
C ALA A 42 18.79 -22.38 -4.86
N SER A 43 17.54 -21.88 -4.85
CA SER A 43 16.87 -21.39 -6.05
C SER A 43 15.74 -20.40 -5.74
N PHE A 44 15.11 -19.85 -6.79
CA PHE A 44 13.94 -18.98 -6.65
C PHE A 44 12.63 -19.75 -6.36
N PHE A 45 12.65 -21.08 -6.38
CA PHE A 45 11.45 -21.91 -6.28
C PHE A 45 10.66 -21.67 -4.99
N TRP A 46 11.36 -21.62 -3.83
CA TRP A 46 10.71 -21.40 -2.54
C TRP A 46 9.97 -20.06 -2.51
N ARG A 47 10.63 -18.98 -2.93
CA ARG A 47 10.02 -17.65 -3.05
C ARG A 47 8.81 -17.68 -3.99
N ALA A 48 8.97 -18.23 -5.19
CA ALA A 48 7.90 -18.31 -6.18
C ALA A 48 6.67 -19.07 -5.66
N TRP A 49 6.87 -20.20 -4.99
CA TRP A 49 5.80 -21.02 -4.41
C TRP A 49 5.01 -20.27 -3.33
N HIS A 50 5.71 -19.60 -2.40
CA HIS A 50 5.04 -18.91 -1.31
C HIS A 50 4.37 -17.59 -1.76
N THR A 51 4.95 -16.90 -2.74
CA THR A 51 4.36 -15.72 -3.38
C THR A 51 3.11 -16.06 -4.20
N SER A 52 3.13 -17.15 -4.97
CA SER A 52 1.95 -17.55 -5.79
C SER A 52 0.73 -17.94 -4.95
N ARG A 53 0.95 -18.40 -3.70
CA ARG A 53 -0.12 -18.68 -2.74
C ARG A 53 -0.59 -17.43 -1.98
N GLY A 54 0.09 -16.30 -2.14
CA GLY A 54 -0.18 -15.06 -1.39
C GLY A 54 0.15 -15.15 0.10
N ARG A 55 0.97 -16.11 0.52
CA ARG A 55 1.31 -16.39 1.94
C ARG A 55 2.78 -16.14 2.25
N PHE A 56 3.44 -15.34 1.42
CA PHE A 56 4.88 -15.09 1.53
C PHE A 56 5.26 -14.48 2.88
N HIS A 57 4.57 -13.42 3.33
CA HIS A 57 4.79 -12.77 4.63
C HIS A 57 4.78 -13.75 5.83
N ARG A 58 3.77 -14.62 5.95
CA ARG A 58 3.70 -15.67 6.99
C ARG A 58 4.83 -16.69 6.86
N SER A 59 5.21 -17.01 5.64
CA SER A 59 6.29 -17.98 5.38
C SER A 59 7.65 -17.41 5.76
N VAL A 60 7.87 -16.12 5.52
CA VAL A 60 9.05 -15.36 5.94
C VAL A 60 9.13 -15.26 7.46
N ASP A 61 8.02 -14.90 8.13
CA ASP A 61 7.93 -14.89 9.60
C ASP A 61 8.28 -16.25 10.21
N ALA A 62 7.75 -17.35 9.64
CA ALA A 62 8.12 -18.70 10.07
C ALA A 62 9.61 -19.01 9.87
N GLN A 63 10.27 -18.44 8.85
CA GLN A 63 11.72 -18.60 8.69
C GLN A 63 12.49 -17.77 9.72
N HIS A 64 12.05 -16.55 10.03
CA HIS A 64 12.68 -15.73 11.07
C HIS A 64 12.60 -16.38 12.44
N LYS A 65 11.44 -16.96 12.79
CA LYS A 65 11.27 -17.76 14.01
C LYS A 65 12.22 -18.97 14.08
N ARG A 66 12.65 -19.49 12.94
CA ARG A 66 13.55 -20.66 12.86
C ARG A 66 15.04 -20.30 12.79
N TYR A 67 15.39 -19.24 12.07
CA TYR A 67 16.78 -18.93 11.69
C TYR A 67 17.31 -17.63 12.30
N GLY A 68 16.46 -16.83 12.95
CA GLY A 68 16.81 -15.54 13.56
C GLY A 68 16.51 -14.34 12.66
N ASP A 69 17.15 -13.21 12.98
CA ASP A 69 16.79 -11.91 12.40
C ASP A 69 17.16 -11.75 10.93
N ILE A 70 18.09 -12.54 10.41
CA ILE A 70 18.57 -12.43 9.03
C ILE A 70 18.37 -13.76 8.30
N VAL A 71 17.55 -13.75 7.25
CA VAL A 71 17.19 -14.96 6.50
C VAL A 71 17.38 -14.76 5.00
N ARG A 72 18.07 -15.71 4.36
CA ARG A 72 18.20 -15.82 2.91
C ARG A 72 17.01 -16.57 2.31
N LEU A 73 16.17 -15.84 1.57
CA LEU A 73 14.90 -16.34 1.04
C LEU A 73 14.94 -16.66 -0.47
N SER A 74 15.87 -16.05 -1.18
CA SER A 74 16.23 -16.40 -2.55
C SER A 74 17.76 -16.29 -2.73
N PRO A 75 18.35 -16.79 -3.83
CA PRO A 75 19.81 -16.84 -3.97
C PRO A 75 20.51 -15.50 -3.70
N ASN A 76 19.92 -14.36 -4.07
CA ASN A 76 20.51 -13.03 -3.92
C ASN A 76 19.60 -12.06 -3.13
N GLU A 77 18.90 -12.57 -2.11
CA GLU A 77 17.94 -11.79 -1.32
C GLU A 77 18.00 -12.15 0.17
N LEU A 78 18.08 -11.14 1.02
CA LEU A 78 18.00 -11.25 2.47
C LEU A 78 16.78 -10.48 3.01
N SER A 79 16.06 -11.12 3.92
CA SER A 79 15.05 -10.48 4.75
C SER A 79 15.58 -10.28 6.16
N PHE A 80 15.22 -9.16 6.76
CA PHE A 80 15.59 -8.74 8.11
C PHE A 80 14.34 -8.62 8.99
N ALA A 81 14.41 -9.05 10.24
CA ALA A 81 13.32 -8.98 11.22
C ALA A 81 13.72 -8.32 12.54
N SER A 82 14.45 -7.20 12.45
CA SER A 82 14.82 -6.39 13.61
C SER A 82 14.30 -4.95 13.48
N ALA A 83 14.11 -4.27 14.62
CA ALA A 83 13.76 -2.85 14.63
C ALA A 83 14.87 -1.96 14.03
N ASP A 84 16.14 -2.31 14.26
CA ASP A 84 17.30 -1.55 13.77
C ASP A 84 17.49 -1.66 12.26
N SER A 85 17.11 -2.78 11.65
CA SER A 85 17.18 -2.95 10.19
C SER A 85 16.40 -1.88 9.44
N TRP A 86 15.33 -1.30 10.03
CA TRP A 86 14.62 -0.18 9.42
C TRP A 86 15.55 1.02 9.17
N ARG A 87 16.32 1.43 10.17
CA ARG A 87 17.25 2.56 10.03
C ARG A 87 18.41 2.21 9.11
N ALA A 88 18.97 1.01 9.26
CA ALA A 88 20.12 0.57 8.47
C ALA A 88 19.81 0.51 6.96
N ILE A 89 18.61 0.08 6.58
CA ILE A 89 18.22 -0.12 5.18
C ILE A 89 17.60 1.15 4.55
N TYR A 90 16.80 1.90 5.32
CA TYR A 90 15.95 2.96 4.74
C TYR A 90 16.39 4.40 5.06
N SER A 91 17.12 4.62 6.15
CA SER A 91 17.57 5.96 6.52
C SER A 91 18.82 6.38 5.74
N PRO A 92 19.08 7.70 5.61
CA PRO A 92 20.35 8.19 5.11
C PRO A 92 21.51 7.65 5.94
N ARG A 93 22.61 7.28 5.26
CA ARG A 93 23.83 6.78 5.91
C ARG A 93 24.88 7.88 5.91
N HIS A 94 25.56 8.06 7.03
CA HIS A 94 26.59 9.10 7.14
C HIS A 94 27.73 8.82 6.16
N GLY A 95 28.01 9.75 5.25
CA GLY A 95 29.08 9.60 4.26
C GLY A 95 28.81 8.58 3.15
N SER A 96 27.59 8.04 3.01
CA SER A 96 27.26 7.09 1.93
C SER A 96 25.93 7.42 1.26
N ALA A 97 25.83 7.11 -0.04
CA ALA A 97 24.57 7.28 -0.77
C ALA A 97 23.46 6.39 -0.18
N PRO A 98 22.19 6.84 -0.22
CA PRO A 98 21.05 6.02 0.19
C PRO A 98 20.94 4.78 -0.70
N LEU A 99 20.43 3.68 -0.16
CA LEU A 99 20.21 2.47 -0.94
C LEU A 99 19.18 2.74 -2.04
N VAL A 100 19.44 2.18 -3.23
CA VAL A 100 18.55 2.31 -4.37
C VAL A 100 17.40 1.33 -4.25
N LYS A 101 16.23 1.68 -4.79
CA LYS A 101 15.11 0.73 -4.96
C LYS A 101 15.59 -0.46 -5.80
N SER A 102 15.16 -1.67 -5.47
CA SER A 102 15.51 -2.83 -6.30
C SER A 102 14.77 -2.80 -7.64
N GLU A 103 15.15 -3.69 -8.55
CA GLU A 103 14.53 -3.87 -9.85
C GLU A 103 13.03 -4.24 -9.74
N PHE A 104 12.55 -4.64 -8.56
CA PHE A 104 11.13 -4.86 -8.28
C PHE A 104 10.28 -3.64 -8.65
N TYR A 105 10.81 -2.43 -8.49
CA TYR A 105 10.03 -1.21 -8.69
C TYR A 105 9.87 -0.80 -10.16
N GLU A 106 10.70 -1.30 -11.07
CA GLU A 106 10.64 -0.95 -12.50
C GLU A 106 9.31 -1.34 -13.13
N ILE A 107 8.72 -2.43 -12.64
CA ILE A 107 7.50 -2.98 -13.18
C ILE A 107 6.28 -2.06 -12.99
N TYR A 108 6.26 -1.23 -11.94
CA TYR A 108 5.19 -0.24 -11.73
C TYR A 108 5.23 0.89 -12.75
N GLY A 109 6.36 1.10 -13.43
CA GLY A 109 6.46 2.03 -14.55
C GLY A 109 6.13 1.40 -15.90
N SER A 110 5.88 0.08 -15.96
CA SER A 110 5.71 -0.63 -17.22
C SER A 110 4.48 -0.12 -17.98
N GLY A 111 4.74 0.62 -19.07
CA GLY A 111 3.71 1.16 -19.96
C GLY A 111 3.61 2.68 -20.02
N PHE A 112 4.35 3.36 -19.16
CA PHE A 112 4.64 4.77 -19.30
C PHE A 112 6.03 4.94 -19.93
N ASP A 113 6.22 6.00 -20.71
CA ASP A 113 7.54 6.35 -21.26
C ASP A 113 8.40 7.12 -20.22
N SER A 114 7.84 7.36 -19.03
CA SER A 114 8.52 7.95 -17.88
C SER A 114 8.16 7.20 -16.58
N LEU A 115 9.14 7.06 -15.67
CA LEU A 115 8.89 6.52 -14.33
C LEU A 115 8.22 7.56 -13.43
N CYS A 116 7.50 7.09 -12.41
CA CYS A 116 6.92 7.94 -11.39
C CYS A 116 7.82 8.00 -10.15
N VAL A 117 7.48 8.87 -9.17
CA VAL A 117 8.20 8.95 -7.89
C VAL A 117 8.23 7.61 -7.13
N GLY A 118 7.22 6.76 -7.36
CA GLY A 118 7.06 5.42 -6.79
C GLY A 118 7.99 4.37 -7.41
N SER A 119 8.35 4.50 -8.68
CA SER A 119 9.18 3.52 -9.41
C SER A 119 10.60 3.99 -9.70
N GLU A 120 10.86 5.30 -9.71
CA GLU A 120 12.18 5.87 -10.00
C GLU A 120 13.25 5.37 -9.01
N ARG A 121 14.32 4.80 -9.54
CA ARG A 121 15.39 4.14 -8.79
C ARG A 121 16.59 5.05 -8.57
N ASP A 122 16.89 5.94 -9.52
CA ASP A 122 17.98 6.91 -9.40
C ASP A 122 17.66 7.87 -8.23
N PRO A 123 18.51 7.91 -7.17
CA PRO A 123 18.30 8.80 -6.03
C PRO A 123 18.22 10.30 -6.40
N ARG A 124 18.95 10.74 -7.43
CA ARG A 124 18.96 12.15 -7.87
C ARG A 124 17.66 12.51 -8.57
N VAL A 125 17.23 11.69 -9.54
CA VAL A 125 15.97 11.91 -10.27
C VAL A 125 14.78 11.81 -9.33
N ALA A 126 14.76 10.82 -8.44
CA ALA A 126 13.71 10.69 -7.44
C ALA A 126 13.69 11.86 -6.45
N GLY A 127 14.85 12.40 -6.09
CA GLY A 127 14.95 13.60 -5.26
C GLY A 127 14.28 14.80 -5.92
N ARG A 128 14.52 15.01 -7.23
CA ARG A 128 13.83 16.02 -8.04
C ARG A 128 12.33 15.80 -8.07
N MET A 129 11.87 14.59 -8.44
CA MET A 129 10.43 14.24 -8.49
C MET A 129 9.75 14.50 -7.14
N ARG A 130 10.37 14.04 -6.04
CA ARG A 130 9.86 14.26 -4.69
C ARG A 130 9.77 15.74 -4.35
N LYS A 131 10.79 16.53 -4.70
CA LYS A 131 10.78 17.99 -4.48
C LYS A 131 9.63 18.67 -5.22
N SER A 132 9.33 18.24 -6.45
CA SER A 132 8.20 18.76 -7.24
C SER A 132 6.84 18.40 -6.63
N LEU A 133 6.70 17.20 -6.06
CA LEU A 133 5.43 16.70 -5.49
C LEU A 133 5.19 17.17 -4.05
N SER A 134 6.23 17.33 -3.24
CA SER A 134 6.12 17.60 -1.80
C SER A 134 5.19 18.77 -1.43
N PRO A 135 5.15 19.89 -2.16
CA PRO A 135 4.24 21.00 -1.85
C PRO A 135 2.76 20.58 -1.83
N ALA A 136 2.35 19.63 -2.68
CA ALA A 136 0.97 19.12 -2.75
C ALA A 136 0.57 18.25 -1.55
N PHE A 137 1.55 17.76 -0.77
CA PHE A 137 1.36 16.94 0.43
C PHE A 137 1.75 17.68 1.73
N SER A 138 1.95 19.01 1.64
CA SER A 138 2.24 19.85 2.81
C SER A 138 0.99 20.03 3.67
N THR A 139 1.15 20.26 4.97
CA THR A 139 0.02 20.52 5.89
C THR A 139 -0.91 21.61 5.38
N ARG A 140 -0.36 22.69 4.82
CA ARG A 140 -1.14 23.76 4.21
C ARG A 140 -2.00 23.26 3.03
N ALA A 141 -1.41 22.49 2.12
CA ALA A 141 -2.15 21.95 0.98
C ALA A 141 -3.26 20.98 1.44
N LEU A 142 -3.03 20.21 2.49
CA LEU A 142 -4.03 19.30 3.05
C LEU A 142 -5.25 20.05 3.60
N LEU A 143 -5.05 21.19 4.27
CA LEU A 143 -6.13 22.06 4.72
C LEU A 143 -6.87 22.70 3.54
N GLU A 144 -6.15 23.13 2.50
CA GLU A 144 -6.75 23.65 1.26
C GLU A 144 -7.56 22.58 0.49
N GLN A 145 -7.20 21.31 0.66
CA GLN A 145 -7.84 20.13 0.03
C GLN A 145 -8.98 19.53 0.84
N GLU A 146 -9.14 19.94 2.10
CA GLU A 146 -10.00 19.27 3.07
C GLU A 146 -11.45 19.15 2.58
N GLY A 147 -12.02 20.21 2.01
CA GLY A 147 -13.40 20.21 1.53
C GLY A 147 -13.69 19.17 0.44
N ILE A 148 -12.67 18.78 -0.35
CA ILE A 148 -12.81 17.71 -1.36
C ILE A 148 -12.96 16.36 -0.67
N VAL A 149 -12.06 16.06 0.28
CA VAL A 149 -12.09 14.81 1.05
C VAL A 149 -13.37 14.75 1.86
N ASP A 150 -13.70 15.83 2.57
CA ASP A 150 -14.87 15.92 3.43
C ASP A 150 -16.18 15.68 2.67
N GLY A 151 -16.33 16.30 1.49
CA GLY A 151 -17.48 16.09 0.63
C GLY A 151 -17.63 14.65 0.14
N CYS A 152 -16.52 13.97 -0.17
CA CYS A 152 -16.55 12.53 -0.50
C CYS A 152 -16.97 11.68 0.72
N VAL A 153 -16.45 11.98 1.91
CA VAL A 153 -16.80 11.27 3.14
C VAL A 153 -18.27 11.46 3.51
N ASP A 154 -18.82 12.67 3.34
CA ASP A 154 -20.23 12.94 3.58
C ASP A 154 -21.15 12.18 2.61
N ARG A 155 -20.81 12.17 1.30
CA ARG A 155 -21.53 11.34 0.32
C ARG A 155 -21.46 9.87 0.68
N PHE A 156 -20.31 9.39 1.14
CA PHE A 156 -20.13 8.01 1.59
C PHE A 156 -21.00 7.67 2.80
N VAL A 157 -20.98 8.48 3.86
CA VAL A 157 -21.83 8.29 5.04
C VAL A 157 -23.32 8.36 4.66
N GLY A 158 -23.70 9.28 3.78
CA GLY A 158 -25.05 9.38 3.23
C GLY A 158 -25.48 8.11 2.49
N ALA A 159 -24.62 7.60 1.61
CA ALA A 159 -24.87 6.37 0.86
C ALA A 159 -25.00 5.15 1.78
N LEU A 160 -24.15 5.01 2.80
CA LEU A 160 -24.26 3.96 3.81
C LEU A 160 -25.59 4.01 4.57
N ARG A 161 -26.07 5.21 4.91
CA ARG A 161 -27.35 5.39 5.59
C ARG A 161 -28.54 5.03 4.69
N ALA A 162 -28.47 5.39 3.42
CA ALA A 162 -29.53 5.11 2.44
C ALA A 162 -29.56 3.64 1.97
N HIS A 163 -28.47 2.90 2.14
CA HIS A 163 -28.35 1.55 1.60
C HIS A 163 -29.23 0.54 2.36
N PRO A 164 -30.17 -0.16 1.69
CA PRO A 164 -31.05 -1.12 2.34
C PRO A 164 -30.29 -2.25 3.06
N ASP A 165 -29.24 -2.78 2.43
CA ASP A 165 -28.44 -3.87 3.02
C ASP A 165 -27.54 -3.42 4.19
N ALA A 166 -27.35 -2.11 4.37
CA ALA A 166 -26.59 -1.59 5.50
C ALA A 166 -27.46 -1.51 6.76
N THR A 167 -28.74 -1.13 6.60
CA THR A 167 -29.62 -0.70 7.70
C THR A 167 -30.78 -1.66 7.98
N SER A 168 -31.17 -2.51 7.03
CA SER A 168 -32.28 -3.43 7.23
C SER A 168 -31.83 -4.69 7.99
N ALA A 169 -32.48 -4.96 9.12
CA ALA A 169 -32.35 -6.23 9.85
C ALA A 169 -32.80 -7.46 9.01
N SER A 170 -33.58 -7.25 7.93
CA SER A 170 -34.01 -8.32 7.03
C SER A 170 -32.97 -8.68 5.97
N SER A 171 -31.97 -7.83 5.74
CA SER A 171 -30.82 -8.15 4.88
C SER A 171 -29.81 -8.98 5.68
N GLY A 172 -29.89 -10.30 5.52
CA GLY A 172 -29.03 -11.23 6.27
C GLY A 172 -27.52 -11.05 6.01
N ASN A 173 -27.16 -10.41 4.90
CA ASN A 173 -25.79 -10.40 4.38
C ASN A 173 -24.96 -9.18 4.82
N GLY A 174 -25.58 -8.07 5.24
CA GLY A 174 -24.91 -6.79 5.50
C GLY A 174 -24.20 -6.22 4.27
N LEU A 175 -23.39 -5.18 4.50
CA LEU A 175 -22.68 -4.46 3.45
C LEU A 175 -21.21 -4.87 3.36
N ASN A 176 -20.71 -5.13 2.15
CA ASN A 176 -19.30 -5.46 1.91
C ASN A 176 -18.40 -4.21 2.02
N MET A 177 -17.93 -3.91 3.22
CA MET A 177 -17.12 -2.74 3.50
C MET A 177 -15.75 -2.76 2.82
N THR A 178 -15.22 -3.93 2.44
CA THR A 178 -14.00 -4.00 1.62
C THR A 178 -14.19 -3.23 0.32
N LYS A 179 -15.31 -3.44 -0.39
CA LYS A 179 -15.61 -2.74 -1.64
C LYS A 179 -16.04 -1.29 -1.42
N TRP A 180 -16.77 -0.99 -0.37
CA TRP A 180 -17.17 0.39 -0.06
C TRP A 180 -15.99 1.29 0.29
N PHE A 181 -14.98 0.79 1.02
CA PHE A 181 -13.76 1.54 1.25
C PHE A 181 -12.91 1.73 -0.01
N GLU A 182 -12.87 0.73 -0.91
CA GLU A 182 -12.23 0.87 -2.22
C GLU A 182 -12.91 1.95 -3.06
N MET A 183 -14.24 1.96 -3.12
CA MET A 183 -15.02 2.99 -3.82
C MET A 183 -14.76 4.40 -3.26
N LEU A 184 -14.75 4.55 -1.93
CA LEU A 184 -14.46 5.82 -1.27
C LEU A 184 -13.06 6.34 -1.61
N ALA A 185 -12.04 5.50 -1.42
CA ALA A 185 -10.66 5.90 -1.68
C ALA A 185 -10.45 6.22 -3.17
N PHE A 186 -11.12 5.49 -4.06
CA PHE A 186 -11.04 5.74 -5.50
C PHE A 186 -11.67 7.08 -5.90
N ASP A 187 -12.86 7.40 -5.38
CA ASP A 187 -13.51 8.70 -5.64
C ASP A 187 -12.70 9.87 -5.08
N ILE A 188 -12.17 9.77 -3.85
CA ILE A 188 -11.27 10.79 -3.27
C ILE A 188 -10.07 11.01 -4.18
N LEU A 189 -9.41 9.95 -4.65
CA LEU A 189 -8.22 10.11 -5.48
C LEU A 189 -8.52 10.51 -6.92
N GLY A 190 -9.69 10.19 -7.46
CA GLY A 190 -10.17 10.75 -8.71
C GLY A 190 -10.26 12.27 -8.62
N GLU A 191 -10.90 12.75 -7.57
CA GLU A 191 -11.03 14.17 -7.27
C GLU A 191 -9.66 14.84 -7.01
N MET A 192 -8.73 14.16 -6.33
CA MET A 192 -7.42 14.72 -5.97
C MET A 192 -6.37 14.63 -7.08
N ALA A 193 -6.43 13.62 -7.95
CA ALA A 193 -5.46 13.41 -9.03
C ALA A 193 -5.97 13.86 -10.41
N PHE A 194 -7.28 13.81 -10.66
CA PHE A 194 -7.85 14.17 -11.96
C PHE A 194 -8.83 15.34 -11.89
N GLY A 195 -9.27 15.74 -10.69
CA GLY A 195 -10.22 16.86 -10.51
C GLY A 195 -11.65 16.47 -10.83
N GLU A 196 -11.93 15.16 -10.87
CA GLU A 196 -13.27 14.62 -11.13
C GLU A 196 -13.46 13.30 -10.39
N SER A 197 -14.64 13.12 -9.78
CA SER A 197 -15.06 11.86 -9.18
C SER A 197 -15.16 10.73 -10.21
N PHE A 198 -15.06 9.48 -9.76
CA PHE A 198 -15.47 8.31 -10.54
C PHE A 198 -16.92 7.90 -10.27
N HIS A 199 -17.58 8.57 -9.33
CA HIS A 199 -18.97 8.37 -8.93
C HIS A 199 -19.25 6.96 -8.39
N CYS A 200 -18.24 6.29 -7.84
CA CYS A 200 -18.38 4.92 -7.33
C CYS A 200 -19.35 4.86 -6.14
N ILE A 201 -19.27 5.85 -5.24
CA ILE A 201 -20.13 5.93 -4.04
C ILE A 201 -21.59 6.14 -4.45
N GLU A 202 -21.84 7.06 -5.38
CA GLU A 202 -23.18 7.43 -5.85
C GLU A 202 -23.85 6.28 -6.60
N ASP A 203 -23.08 5.60 -7.47
CA ASP A 203 -23.57 4.47 -8.24
C ASP A 203 -23.67 3.17 -7.40
N GLY A 204 -23.04 3.13 -6.21
CA GLY A 204 -22.94 1.94 -5.37
C GLY A 204 -22.20 0.77 -6.01
N LYS A 205 -21.33 1.04 -7.00
CA LYS A 205 -20.60 0.01 -7.76
C LYS A 205 -19.14 0.45 -8.04
N PRO A 206 -18.16 -0.48 -8.00
CA PRO A 206 -16.79 -0.17 -8.37
C PRO A 206 -16.69 0.31 -9.82
N HIS A 207 -15.81 1.28 -10.06
CA HIS A 207 -15.49 1.74 -11.41
C HIS A 207 -14.56 0.73 -12.10
N PHE A 208 -14.76 0.43 -13.39
CA PHE A 208 -13.97 -0.58 -14.13
C PHE A 208 -12.44 -0.42 -14.03
N TRP A 209 -11.98 0.81 -13.76
CA TRP A 209 -10.56 1.10 -13.58
C TRP A 209 -9.99 0.47 -12.30
N SER A 210 -10.76 0.37 -11.21
CA SER A 210 -10.29 -0.31 -9.99
C SER A 210 -10.04 -1.79 -10.25
N GLU A 211 -10.94 -2.47 -10.98
CA GLU A 211 -10.76 -3.87 -11.39
C GLU A 211 -9.51 -4.05 -12.27
N MET A 212 -9.29 -3.14 -13.23
CA MET A 212 -8.08 -3.17 -14.07
C MET A 212 -6.79 -2.96 -13.25
N ILE A 213 -6.84 -2.19 -12.15
CA ILE A 213 -5.70 -2.01 -11.25
C ILE A 213 -5.42 -3.30 -10.47
N GLU A 214 -6.44 -3.99 -9.94
CA GLU A 214 -6.28 -5.27 -9.25
C GLU A 214 -5.63 -6.34 -10.16
N GLU A 215 -6.12 -6.48 -11.40
CA GLU A 215 -5.54 -7.38 -12.40
C GLU A 215 -4.07 -7.03 -12.71
N HIS A 216 -3.76 -5.74 -12.83
CA HIS A 216 -2.40 -5.26 -13.07
C HIS A 216 -1.46 -5.60 -11.91
N LEU A 217 -1.90 -5.47 -10.66
CA LEU A 217 -1.11 -5.83 -9.48
C LEU A 217 -0.82 -7.34 -9.39
N TYR A 218 -1.79 -8.17 -9.77
CA TYR A 218 -1.55 -9.62 -9.89
C TYR A 218 -0.51 -9.92 -10.98
N PHE A 219 -0.66 -9.29 -12.14
CA PHE A 219 0.29 -9.47 -13.24
C PHE A 219 1.71 -9.06 -12.86
N ILE A 220 1.86 -7.98 -12.09
CA ILE A 220 3.15 -7.56 -11.49
C ILE A 220 3.75 -8.69 -10.65
N THR A 221 2.96 -9.33 -9.78
CA THR A 221 3.41 -10.42 -8.92
C THR A 221 3.97 -11.59 -9.73
N VAL A 222 3.27 -11.97 -10.82
CA VAL A 222 3.69 -13.03 -11.72
C VAL A 222 4.98 -12.66 -12.43
N LEU A 223 5.05 -11.47 -13.04
CA LEU A 223 6.23 -11.02 -13.76
C LEU A 223 7.46 -10.84 -12.87
N ASP A 224 7.32 -10.31 -11.64
CA ASP A 224 8.43 -10.25 -10.68
C ASP A 224 8.97 -11.64 -10.36
N THR A 225 8.09 -12.63 -10.25
CA THR A 225 8.48 -14.00 -9.99
C THR A 225 9.20 -14.61 -11.19
N LEU A 226 8.67 -14.40 -12.41
CA LEU A 226 9.22 -14.97 -13.64
C LEU A 226 10.57 -14.35 -14.02
N ARG A 227 10.72 -13.02 -13.91
CA ARG A 227 11.98 -12.32 -14.28
C ARG A 227 13.18 -12.70 -13.42
N ARG A 228 12.94 -13.30 -12.24
CA ARG A 228 14.01 -13.78 -11.35
C ARG A 228 14.65 -15.08 -11.87
N TYR A 229 14.04 -15.78 -12.82
CA TYR A 229 14.65 -16.94 -13.50
C TYR A 229 15.42 -16.48 -14.74
N PRO A 230 16.75 -16.72 -14.84
CA PRO A 230 17.57 -16.20 -15.94
C PRO A 230 17.08 -16.60 -17.35
N LEU A 231 16.65 -17.85 -17.51
CA LEU A 231 16.14 -18.35 -18.80
C LEU A 231 14.77 -17.77 -19.16
N VAL A 232 13.89 -17.59 -18.16
CA VAL A 232 12.57 -16.96 -18.37
C VAL A 232 12.74 -15.46 -18.62
N ALA A 233 13.69 -14.80 -17.96
CA ALA A 233 14.03 -13.41 -18.23
C ALA A 233 14.57 -13.24 -19.66
N ALA A 234 15.43 -14.15 -20.12
CA ALA A 234 15.96 -14.14 -21.48
C ALA A 234 14.86 -14.40 -22.53
N ALA A 235 14.02 -15.42 -22.33
CA ALA A 235 12.89 -15.72 -23.21
C ALA A 235 11.82 -14.62 -23.16
N GLY A 236 11.57 -14.08 -21.97
CA GLY A 236 10.64 -13.00 -21.72
C GLY A 236 11.04 -11.72 -22.43
N LYS A 237 12.33 -11.33 -22.43
CA LYS A 237 12.81 -10.19 -23.23
C LYS A 237 12.47 -10.29 -24.73
N ALA A 238 12.37 -11.51 -25.27
CA ALA A 238 11.99 -11.75 -26.66
C ALA A 238 10.47 -11.82 -26.89
N LEU A 239 9.70 -12.38 -25.95
CA LEU A 239 8.25 -12.60 -26.11
C LEU A 239 7.34 -11.54 -25.45
N LEU A 240 7.70 -11.01 -24.27
CA LEU A 240 6.87 -10.03 -23.54
C LEU A 240 6.52 -8.79 -24.36
N PRO A 241 7.46 -8.17 -25.13
CA PRO A 241 7.15 -6.99 -25.93
C PRO A 241 6.02 -7.20 -26.95
N HIS A 242 5.64 -8.44 -27.26
CA HIS A 242 4.52 -8.75 -28.14
C HIS A 242 3.25 -9.17 -27.38
N LEU A 243 3.39 -9.76 -26.18
CA LEU A 243 2.28 -10.27 -25.38
C LEU A 243 1.65 -9.24 -24.44
N THR A 244 2.42 -8.26 -23.95
CA THR A 244 1.94 -7.33 -22.90
C THR A 244 1.46 -5.98 -23.41
N VAL A 245 1.65 -5.68 -24.70
CA VAL A 245 1.31 -4.37 -25.30
C VAL A 245 -0.17 -4.03 -25.15
N GLY A 246 -1.08 -5.00 -25.35
CA GLY A 246 -2.53 -4.77 -25.28
C GLY A 246 -3.03 -4.37 -23.89
N VAL A 247 -2.59 -5.05 -22.82
CA VAL A 247 -2.97 -4.75 -21.43
C VAL A 247 -2.30 -3.46 -20.96
N ARG A 248 -1.02 -3.27 -21.32
CA ARG A 248 -0.24 -2.07 -21.03
C ARG A 248 -0.90 -0.80 -21.60
N ASN A 249 -1.57 -0.90 -22.75
CA ASN A 249 -2.23 0.22 -23.40
C ASN A 249 -3.55 0.65 -22.73
N ARG A 250 -4.26 -0.23 -22.02
CA ARG A 250 -5.56 0.13 -21.42
C ARG A 250 -5.43 1.02 -20.19
N HIS A 251 -4.64 0.59 -19.19
CA HIS A 251 -4.41 1.37 -17.97
C HIS A 251 -3.73 2.71 -18.26
N THR A 252 -2.66 2.66 -19.05
CA THR A 252 -1.86 3.85 -19.37
C THR A 252 -2.62 4.77 -20.34
N GLY A 253 -3.36 4.21 -21.30
CA GLY A 253 -4.22 4.97 -22.21
C GLY A 253 -5.33 5.71 -21.48
N TYR A 254 -6.00 5.06 -20.51
CA TYR A 254 -7.02 5.73 -19.69
C TYR A 254 -6.41 6.86 -18.84
N SER A 255 -5.24 6.62 -18.25
CA SER A 255 -4.49 7.64 -17.49
C SER A 255 -4.15 8.85 -18.37
N ARG A 256 -3.64 8.62 -19.60
CA ARG A 256 -3.33 9.70 -20.56
C ARG A 256 -4.58 10.47 -20.96
N ALA A 257 -5.70 9.78 -21.23
CA ALA A 257 -6.96 10.43 -21.59
C ALA A 257 -7.50 11.32 -20.46
N LYS A 258 -7.42 10.86 -19.20
CA LYS A 258 -7.81 11.63 -18.02
C LYS A 258 -6.97 12.90 -17.85
N VAL A 259 -5.65 12.79 -17.97
CA VAL A 259 -4.74 13.95 -17.89
C VAL A 259 -4.96 14.92 -19.06
N ALA A 260 -5.11 14.42 -20.28
CA ALA A 260 -5.39 15.23 -21.46
C ALA A 260 -6.68 16.05 -21.29
N ARG A 261 -7.79 15.40 -20.89
CA ARG A 261 -9.06 16.07 -20.63
C ARG A 261 -8.94 17.15 -19.55
N ARG A 262 -8.16 16.90 -18.48
CA ARG A 262 -7.92 17.91 -17.44
C ARG A 262 -7.17 19.13 -17.99
N LEU A 263 -6.19 18.93 -18.87
CA LEU A 263 -5.46 20.03 -19.51
C LEU A 263 -6.35 20.82 -20.48
N GLU A 264 -7.23 20.15 -21.23
CA GLU A 264 -8.19 20.76 -22.15
C GLU A 264 -9.23 21.64 -21.43
N LYS A 265 -9.72 21.21 -20.26
CA LYS A 265 -10.68 21.97 -19.44
C LYS A 265 -10.11 23.30 -18.90
N GLY A 266 -8.79 23.49 -18.94
CA GLY A 266 -8.15 24.69 -18.42
C GLY A 266 -8.04 24.75 -16.89
N ASP A 267 -8.38 23.68 -16.17
CA ASP A 267 -8.36 23.55 -14.69
C ASP A 267 -6.97 23.73 -14.04
N GLY A 268 -5.93 23.98 -14.85
CA GLY A 268 -4.58 24.30 -14.39
C GLY A 268 -4.21 25.78 -14.50
N ASP A 269 -5.12 26.66 -14.95
CA ASP A 269 -4.91 28.10 -14.84
C ASP A 269 -5.36 28.59 -13.46
N ALA A 270 -4.42 29.20 -12.72
CA ALA A 270 -4.71 29.82 -11.43
C ALA A 270 -5.78 30.92 -11.53
N SER A 271 -6.09 31.38 -12.75
CA SER A 271 -7.14 32.35 -13.02
C SER A 271 -8.55 31.77 -13.22
N SER A 272 -8.71 30.48 -13.57
CA SER A 272 -10.01 29.91 -13.98
C SER A 272 -10.57 28.82 -13.06
N SER A 273 -9.78 28.26 -12.12
CA SER A 273 -10.30 27.33 -11.10
C SER A 273 -9.49 27.37 -9.80
N PRO A 274 -10.09 27.72 -8.64
CA PRO A 274 -9.40 27.77 -7.34
C PRO A 274 -9.13 26.39 -6.71
N ARG A 275 -9.27 25.30 -7.47
CA ARG A 275 -9.16 23.94 -6.96
C ARG A 275 -7.71 23.56 -6.67
N ALA A 276 -7.36 23.54 -5.38
CA ALA A 276 -6.06 23.08 -4.90
C ALA A 276 -6.07 21.54 -4.74
N ASP A 277 -5.59 20.79 -5.73
CA ASP A 277 -5.42 19.33 -5.65
C ASP A 277 -3.97 18.89 -5.90
N PHE A 278 -3.70 17.59 -6.03
CA PHE A 278 -2.34 17.09 -6.19
C PHE A 278 -1.67 17.56 -7.48
N MET A 279 -2.45 17.75 -8.54
CA MET A 279 -1.93 17.97 -9.88
C MET A 279 -1.93 19.44 -10.30
N SER A 280 -2.75 20.29 -9.69
CA SER A 280 -2.81 21.73 -10.01
C SER A 280 -1.42 22.39 -10.04
N ARG A 281 -0.55 22.08 -9.06
CA ARG A 281 0.82 22.62 -8.99
C ARG A 281 1.80 21.96 -9.97
N LEU A 282 1.56 20.72 -10.38
CA LEU A 282 2.41 20.01 -11.34
C LEU A 282 2.10 20.39 -12.78
N ILE A 283 0.85 20.75 -13.07
CA ILE A 283 0.44 21.24 -14.40
C ILE A 283 1.19 22.52 -14.76
N ALA A 284 1.40 23.43 -13.79
CA ALA A 284 2.24 24.61 -13.98
C ALA A 284 3.67 24.22 -14.42
N LYS A 285 4.28 23.23 -13.76
CA LYS A 285 5.61 22.72 -14.12
C LYS A 285 5.69 22.10 -15.51
N VAL A 286 4.61 21.50 -15.99
CA VAL A 286 4.54 21.00 -17.37
C VAL A 286 4.51 22.16 -18.37
N ARG A 287 3.76 23.22 -18.07
CA ARG A 287 3.70 24.44 -18.91
C ARG A 287 5.05 25.16 -18.97
N ASP A 288 5.76 25.21 -17.84
CA ASP A 288 7.09 25.83 -17.74
C ASP A 288 8.22 24.97 -18.35
N GLY A 289 7.91 23.77 -18.84
CA GLY A 289 8.88 22.85 -19.43
C GLY A 289 9.78 22.13 -18.42
N GLU A 290 9.50 22.23 -17.12
CA GLU A 290 10.26 21.57 -16.05
C GLU A 290 9.91 20.09 -15.88
N MET A 291 8.77 19.65 -16.42
CA MET A 291 8.24 18.30 -16.33
C MET A 291 7.59 17.90 -17.67
N SER A 292 7.79 16.66 -18.12
CA SER A 292 7.09 16.16 -19.30
C SER A 292 5.64 15.78 -18.99
N LEU A 293 4.77 15.83 -19.99
CA LEU A 293 3.39 15.36 -19.85
C LEU A 293 3.31 13.88 -19.45
N GLU A 294 4.24 13.07 -19.93
CA GLU A 294 4.31 11.65 -19.59
C GLU A 294 4.71 11.45 -18.12
N GLU A 295 5.64 12.25 -17.58
CA GLU A 295 5.99 12.22 -16.15
C GLU A 295 4.79 12.63 -15.28
N LEU A 296 4.05 13.68 -15.68
CA LEU A 296 2.81 14.09 -15.02
C LEU A 296 1.80 12.95 -14.99
N THR A 297 1.62 12.26 -16.13
CA THR A 297 0.67 11.15 -16.26
C THR A 297 1.07 9.96 -15.41
N ALA A 298 2.36 9.60 -15.40
CA ALA A 298 2.88 8.53 -14.55
C ALA A 298 2.71 8.86 -13.06
N HIS A 299 2.90 10.13 -12.66
CA HIS A 299 2.61 10.59 -11.30
C HIS A 299 1.12 10.47 -10.95
N ALA A 300 0.22 10.98 -11.79
CA ALA A 300 -1.22 10.92 -11.56
C ALA A 300 -1.71 9.46 -11.38
N SER A 301 -1.31 8.57 -12.29
CA SER A 301 -1.63 7.14 -12.21
C SER A 301 -1.15 6.51 -10.90
N THR A 302 0.11 6.75 -10.53
CA THR A 302 0.66 6.19 -9.28
C THR A 302 -0.01 6.73 -8.03
N LEU A 303 -0.42 8.00 -8.00
CA LEU A 303 -1.09 8.56 -6.83
C LEU A 303 -2.46 7.90 -6.60
N VAL A 304 -3.21 7.60 -7.67
CA VAL A 304 -4.49 6.88 -7.56
C VAL A 304 -4.29 5.43 -7.12
N ILE A 305 -3.35 4.69 -7.73
CA ILE A 305 -3.10 3.29 -7.35
C ILE A 305 -2.59 3.20 -5.91
N ALA A 306 -1.57 4.00 -5.57
CA ALA A 306 -0.89 3.91 -4.29
C ALA A 306 -1.74 4.45 -3.14
N GLY A 307 -2.53 5.50 -3.36
CA GLY A 307 -3.45 6.02 -2.34
C GLY A 307 -4.66 5.12 -2.14
N GLY A 308 -5.23 4.60 -3.23
CA GLY A 308 -6.57 4.01 -3.20
C GLY A 308 -6.56 2.67 -2.47
N GLU A 309 -5.73 1.76 -2.94
CA GLU A 309 -5.65 0.41 -2.41
C GLU A 309 -5.11 0.37 -0.98
N THR A 310 -4.18 1.28 -0.62
CA THR A 310 -3.56 1.27 0.70
C THR A 310 -4.50 1.77 1.80
N VAL A 311 -5.22 2.87 1.54
CA VAL A 311 -6.19 3.42 2.49
C VAL A 311 -7.40 2.51 2.61
N ALA A 312 -7.93 1.99 1.50
CA ALA A 312 -9.03 1.03 1.53
C ALA A 312 -8.66 -0.23 2.31
N THR A 313 -7.44 -0.75 2.11
CA THR A 313 -6.92 -1.89 2.86
C THR A 313 -6.86 -1.61 4.37
N PHE A 314 -6.31 -0.46 4.74
CA PHE A 314 -6.22 -0.07 6.14
C PHE A 314 -7.62 0.09 6.77
N LEU A 315 -8.54 0.80 6.11
CA LEU A 315 -9.90 1.04 6.61
C LEU A 315 -10.66 -0.27 6.83
N ALA A 316 -10.57 -1.21 5.88
CA ALA A 316 -11.18 -2.52 6.01
C ALA A 316 -10.59 -3.29 7.22
N ALA A 317 -9.26 -3.37 7.33
CA ALA A 317 -8.61 -4.10 8.41
C ALA A 317 -8.88 -3.47 9.79
N VAL A 318 -8.74 -2.15 9.93
CA VAL A 318 -8.96 -1.47 11.22
C VAL A 318 -10.43 -1.58 11.64
N THR A 319 -11.37 -1.50 10.70
CA THR A 319 -12.80 -1.72 10.97
C THR A 319 -13.04 -3.16 11.46
N TYR A 320 -12.48 -4.16 10.79
CA TYR A 320 -12.59 -5.55 11.23
C TYR A 320 -12.05 -5.75 12.66
N HIS A 321 -10.84 -5.26 12.94
CA HIS A 321 -10.22 -5.43 14.27
C HIS A 321 -10.97 -4.66 15.36
N LEU A 322 -11.46 -3.45 15.07
CA LEU A 322 -12.28 -2.67 15.99
C LEU A 322 -13.58 -3.41 16.34
N LEU A 323 -14.33 -3.85 15.34
CA LEU A 323 -15.62 -4.53 15.55
C LEU A 323 -15.45 -5.92 16.19
N SER A 324 -14.29 -6.56 16.00
CA SER A 324 -13.90 -7.78 16.71
C SER A 324 -13.46 -7.53 18.16
N THR A 325 -13.27 -6.27 18.56
CA THR A 325 -12.77 -5.87 19.89
C THR A 325 -13.74 -4.91 20.58
N PRO A 326 -14.84 -5.42 21.21
CA PRO A 326 -15.91 -4.57 21.76
C PRO A 326 -15.46 -3.52 22.77
N ARG A 327 -14.37 -3.79 23.51
CA ARG A 327 -13.76 -2.84 24.44
C ARG A 327 -13.19 -1.61 23.71
N ALA A 328 -12.45 -1.84 22.62
CA ALA A 328 -11.84 -0.77 21.84
C ALA A 328 -12.91 -0.02 21.03
N TYR A 329 -13.85 -0.73 20.42
CA TYR A 329 -14.95 -0.12 19.68
C TYR A 329 -15.76 0.85 20.54
N ARG A 330 -16.19 0.44 21.74
CA ARG A 330 -16.93 1.32 22.66
C ARG A 330 -16.12 2.56 23.04
N LYS A 331 -14.85 2.40 23.39
CA LYS A 331 -13.99 3.52 23.79
C LYS A 331 -13.79 4.54 22.66
N LEU A 332 -13.60 4.07 21.41
CA LEU A 332 -13.51 4.96 20.25
C LEU A 332 -14.83 5.70 20.00
N ARG A 333 -15.95 4.96 20.00
CA ARG A 333 -17.28 5.53 19.82
C ARG A 333 -17.58 6.60 20.87
N ASP A 334 -17.30 6.31 22.13
CA ASP A 334 -17.58 7.24 23.24
C ASP A 334 -16.67 8.49 23.16
N GLU A 335 -15.40 8.36 22.75
CA GLU A 335 -14.52 9.50 22.49
C GLU A 335 -15.06 10.38 21.34
N VAL A 336 -15.38 9.77 20.19
CA VAL A 336 -15.86 10.50 19.01
C VAL A 336 -17.18 11.21 19.30
N ARG A 337 -18.18 10.51 19.86
CA ARG A 337 -19.50 11.10 20.15
C ARG A 337 -19.44 12.13 21.28
N GLY A 338 -18.56 11.92 22.26
CA GLY A 338 -18.33 12.90 23.32
C GLY A 338 -17.68 14.20 22.82
N ARG A 339 -16.84 14.11 21.77
CA ARG A 339 -16.19 15.27 21.16
C ARG A 339 -17.09 16.09 20.24
N TYR A 340 -18.09 15.46 19.61
CA TYR A 340 -18.92 16.07 18.57
C TYR A 340 -20.43 15.98 18.87
N PRO A 341 -20.91 16.60 19.97
CA PRO A 341 -22.32 16.53 20.35
C PRO A 341 -23.26 17.19 19.32
N GLY A 342 -22.77 18.16 18.51
CA GLY A 342 -23.54 18.80 17.44
C GLY A 342 -23.56 18.03 16.12
N GLY A 343 -22.94 16.84 16.07
CA GLY A 343 -22.98 15.94 14.93
C GLY A 343 -21.91 16.24 13.87
N ALA A 344 -22.10 15.65 12.68
CA ALA A 344 -21.05 15.51 11.67
C ALA A 344 -20.45 16.82 11.14
N ARG A 345 -21.17 17.95 11.24
CA ARG A 345 -20.69 19.28 10.82
C ARG A 345 -19.57 19.84 11.71
N GLU A 346 -19.40 19.30 12.92
CA GLU A 346 -18.33 19.69 13.83
C GLU A 346 -17.01 18.92 13.55
N VAL A 347 -17.06 17.90 12.69
CA VAL A 347 -15.90 17.07 12.38
C VAL A 347 -15.14 17.68 11.21
N ASP A 348 -13.93 18.12 11.50
CA ASP A 348 -12.95 18.58 10.52
C ASP A 348 -11.64 17.76 10.67
N ALA A 349 -10.74 17.86 9.69
CA ALA A 349 -9.47 17.14 9.64
C ALA A 349 -8.59 17.38 10.87
N THR A 350 -8.63 18.60 11.42
CA THR A 350 -7.79 19.02 12.54
C THR A 350 -8.29 18.43 13.85
N SER A 351 -9.59 18.57 14.10
CA SER A 351 -10.27 18.06 15.28
C SER A 351 -10.27 16.53 15.31
N ALA A 352 -10.45 15.87 14.16
CA ALA A 352 -10.40 14.41 14.07
C ALA A 352 -8.99 13.88 14.39
N GLN A 353 -7.94 14.55 13.91
CA GLN A 353 -6.56 14.18 14.26
C GLN A 353 -6.21 14.46 15.72
N ALA A 354 -6.92 15.36 16.39
CA ALA A 354 -6.70 15.68 17.79
C ALA A 354 -7.28 14.62 18.76
N LEU A 355 -8.06 13.64 18.27
CA LEU A 355 -8.66 12.58 19.07
C LEU A 355 -7.63 11.51 19.48
N PRO A 356 -7.20 11.43 20.75
CA PRO A 356 -6.08 10.58 21.14
C PRO A 356 -6.34 9.09 20.93
N TYR A 357 -7.54 8.60 21.27
CA TYR A 357 -7.87 7.18 21.11
C TYR A 357 -8.07 6.80 19.65
N LEU A 358 -8.65 7.68 18.82
CA LEU A 358 -8.67 7.47 17.37
C LEU A 358 -7.26 7.36 16.77
N GLN A 359 -6.32 8.23 17.16
CA GLN A 359 -4.94 8.11 16.70
C GLN A 359 -4.27 6.81 17.16
N ALA A 360 -4.56 6.37 18.38
CA ALA A 360 -4.10 5.09 18.92
C ALA A 360 -4.68 3.89 18.14
N VAL A 361 -5.94 3.97 17.73
CA VAL A 361 -6.61 2.97 16.88
C VAL A 361 -5.97 2.92 15.50
N ILE A 362 -5.67 4.06 14.90
CA ILE A 362 -5.02 4.13 13.59
C ILE A 362 -3.60 3.55 13.66
N ALA A 363 -2.83 3.93 14.69
CA ALA A 363 -1.48 3.40 14.90
C ALA A 363 -1.48 1.88 15.10
N GLU A 364 -2.42 1.36 15.88
CA GLU A 364 -2.55 -0.09 16.11
C GLU A 364 -3.01 -0.84 14.86
N GLY A 365 -3.95 -0.28 14.10
CA GLY A 365 -4.40 -0.85 12.83
C GLY A 365 -3.26 -0.94 11.82
N LEU A 366 -2.45 0.11 11.70
CA LEU A 366 -1.27 0.13 10.82
C LEU A 366 -0.16 -0.82 11.30
N ARG A 367 -0.04 -1.07 12.60
CA ARG A 367 0.93 -2.04 13.16
C ARG A 367 0.52 -3.48 12.86
N ILE A 368 -0.72 -3.84 13.17
CA ILE A 368 -1.20 -5.23 13.08
C ILE A 368 -1.45 -5.63 11.62
N TYR A 369 -1.94 -4.70 10.79
CA TYR A 369 -2.24 -4.97 9.39
C TYR A 369 -1.66 -3.87 8.49
N PRO A 370 -0.32 -3.78 8.37
CA PRO A 370 0.30 -2.74 7.55
C PRO A 370 0.00 -2.99 6.07
N PRO A 371 -0.49 -1.99 5.30
CA PRO A 371 -0.67 -2.16 3.85
C PRO A 371 0.63 -2.62 3.14
N GLY A 372 1.80 -2.17 3.60
CA GLY A 372 3.13 -2.57 3.12
C GLY A 372 3.77 -3.76 3.84
N SER A 373 3.00 -4.82 4.16
CA SER A 373 3.45 -5.92 5.05
C SER A 373 4.66 -6.74 4.59
N GLN A 374 4.98 -6.77 3.28
CA GLN A 374 6.13 -7.55 2.79
C GLN A 374 7.49 -6.86 2.99
N GLY A 375 7.50 -5.57 3.35
CA GLY A 375 8.70 -4.75 3.37
C GLY A 375 8.99 -4.06 2.03
N PHE A 376 10.06 -3.28 1.99
CA PHE A 376 10.39 -2.43 0.85
C PHE A 376 11.78 -2.80 0.29
N PRO A 377 11.87 -3.57 -0.81
CA PRO A 377 13.16 -4.01 -1.34
C PRO A 377 14.12 -2.87 -1.71
N ARG A 378 15.37 -2.99 -1.28
CA ARG A 378 16.49 -2.12 -1.65
C ARG A 378 17.63 -2.95 -2.19
N LYS A 379 18.52 -2.34 -2.96
CA LYS A 379 19.73 -2.98 -3.47
C LYS A 379 20.94 -2.41 -2.75
N THR A 380 21.80 -3.29 -2.23
CA THR A 380 23.08 -2.88 -1.63
C THR A 380 24.01 -2.30 -2.70
N PRO A 381 24.87 -1.31 -2.38
CA PRO A 381 25.74 -0.66 -3.36
C PRO A 381 26.67 -1.68 -4.01
N ALA A 382 26.76 -1.66 -5.34
CA ALA A 382 27.62 -2.58 -6.07
C ALA A 382 29.09 -2.37 -5.66
N GLY A 383 29.82 -3.46 -5.41
CA GLY A 383 31.24 -3.43 -5.05
C GLY A 383 31.55 -3.10 -3.57
N GLU A 384 30.65 -2.44 -2.84
CA GLU A 384 30.92 -1.99 -1.47
C GLU A 384 30.17 -2.79 -0.40
N GLY A 385 28.91 -3.20 -0.62
CA GLY A 385 28.12 -3.85 0.44
C GLY A 385 27.71 -2.90 1.58
N ILE A 386 27.09 -3.44 2.63
CA ILE A 386 26.63 -2.70 3.82
C ILE A 386 26.67 -3.57 5.08
N GLU A 387 26.74 -2.96 6.26
CA GLU A 387 26.44 -3.63 7.52
C GLU A 387 24.97 -3.45 7.91
N VAL A 388 24.30 -4.55 8.26
CA VAL A 388 22.95 -4.56 8.85
C VAL A 388 22.92 -5.60 9.97
N ASP A 389 22.41 -5.24 11.15
CA ASP A 389 22.33 -6.11 12.32
C ASP A 389 23.68 -6.78 12.67
N GLY A 390 24.77 -6.01 12.60
CA GLY A 390 26.13 -6.47 12.90
C GLY A 390 26.69 -7.48 11.89
N ARG A 391 26.05 -7.62 10.71
CA ARG A 391 26.47 -8.55 9.65
C ARG A 391 26.75 -7.82 8.35
N TRP A 392 27.89 -8.14 7.76
CA TRP A 392 28.28 -7.61 6.46
C TRP A 392 27.50 -8.28 5.32
N VAL A 393 26.76 -7.47 4.57
CA VAL A 393 26.00 -7.86 3.38
C VAL A 393 26.77 -7.41 2.13
N PRO A 394 27.16 -8.33 1.23
CA PRO A 394 27.84 -7.98 -0.01
C PRO A 394 27.04 -7.02 -0.91
N GLY A 395 27.73 -6.35 -1.82
CA GLY A 395 27.12 -5.45 -2.81
C GLY A 395 26.26 -6.18 -3.84
N GLY A 396 25.21 -5.51 -4.34
CA GLY A 396 24.31 -6.05 -5.37
C GLY A 396 23.22 -7.00 -4.85
N VAL A 397 23.10 -7.16 -3.54
CA VAL A 397 22.10 -8.01 -2.86
C VAL A 397 20.79 -7.24 -2.66
N GLU A 398 19.65 -7.91 -2.84
CA GLU A 398 18.35 -7.37 -2.47
C GLU A 398 18.12 -7.54 -0.95
N VAL A 399 17.80 -6.45 -0.25
CA VAL A 399 17.58 -6.43 1.20
C VAL A 399 16.28 -5.71 1.55
N TYR A 400 15.58 -6.16 2.59
CA TYR A 400 14.42 -5.47 3.16
C TYR A 400 14.13 -5.91 4.59
N THR A 401 13.48 -5.04 5.35
CA THR A 401 12.88 -5.39 6.63
C THR A 401 11.50 -6.00 6.41
N SER A 402 11.25 -7.20 6.94
CA SER A 402 9.92 -7.83 6.94
C SER A 402 9.02 -7.11 7.94
N ALA A 403 8.18 -6.20 7.44
CA ALA A 403 7.28 -5.43 8.29
C ALA A 403 6.38 -6.35 9.13
N TRP A 404 5.78 -7.38 8.51
CA TRP A 404 4.95 -8.37 9.22
C TRP A 404 5.70 -9.07 10.37
N SER A 405 6.93 -9.54 10.12
CA SER A 405 7.68 -10.28 11.15
C SER A 405 8.05 -9.36 12.32
N VAL A 406 8.47 -8.12 12.02
CA VAL A 406 8.84 -7.14 13.06
C VAL A 406 7.63 -6.69 13.88
N THR A 407 6.50 -6.39 13.24
CA THR A 407 5.32 -5.91 13.97
C THR A 407 4.59 -7.00 14.75
N HIS A 408 4.85 -8.27 14.43
CA HIS A 408 4.30 -9.43 15.13
C HIS A 408 5.29 -10.12 16.08
N ASP A 409 6.41 -9.49 16.38
CA ASP A 409 7.43 -10.04 17.25
C ASP A 409 7.18 -9.67 18.72
N PRO A 410 7.07 -10.65 19.64
CA PRO A 410 6.90 -10.38 21.08
C PRO A 410 8.10 -9.67 21.73
N ARG A 411 9.27 -9.62 21.07
CA ARG A 411 10.42 -8.80 21.51
C ARG A 411 10.13 -7.31 21.42
N TYR A 412 9.22 -6.89 20.53
CA TYR A 412 8.91 -5.49 20.27
C TYR A 412 7.51 -5.08 20.72
N PHE A 413 6.55 -6.01 20.66
CA PHE A 413 5.17 -5.73 21.05
C PHE A 413 4.62 -6.86 21.95
N HIS A 414 4.22 -6.53 23.17
CA HIS A 414 3.53 -7.47 24.05
C HIS A 414 2.16 -7.87 23.46
N ASP A 415 1.87 -9.17 23.48
CA ASP A 415 0.72 -9.78 22.81
C ASP A 415 0.52 -9.24 21.38
N PRO A 416 1.48 -9.50 20.47
CA PRO A 416 1.59 -8.78 19.21
C PRO A 416 0.41 -9.03 18.25
N HIS A 417 -0.32 -10.14 18.43
CA HIS A 417 -1.50 -10.49 17.65
C HIS A 417 -2.81 -9.91 18.22
N VAL A 418 -2.77 -9.26 19.38
CA VAL A 418 -3.96 -8.65 20.00
C VAL A 418 -4.07 -7.20 19.57
N PHE A 419 -5.24 -6.83 19.03
CA PHE A 419 -5.56 -5.43 18.73
C PHE A 419 -5.76 -4.64 20.03
N LYS A 420 -4.75 -3.86 20.40
CA LYS A 420 -4.71 -3.11 21.67
C LYS A 420 -4.26 -1.66 21.44
N PRO A 421 -5.17 -0.75 21.05
CA PRO A 421 -4.86 0.67 20.88
C PRO A 421 -4.20 1.31 22.11
N GLU A 422 -4.50 0.81 23.32
CA GLU A 422 -3.97 1.37 24.57
C GLU A 422 -2.45 1.39 24.64
N ARG A 423 -1.75 0.49 23.93
CA ARG A 423 -0.28 0.47 23.89
C ARG A 423 0.32 1.79 23.38
N TRP A 424 -0.46 2.57 22.63
CA TRP A 424 -0.05 3.85 22.07
C TRP A 424 -0.26 5.03 23.03
N LEU A 425 -1.09 4.87 24.06
CA LEU A 425 -1.47 5.91 25.01
C LEU A 425 -0.87 5.71 26.40
N ASP A 426 -0.67 4.46 26.79
CA ASP A 426 -0.16 4.09 28.11
C ASP A 426 1.31 4.52 28.23
N PRO A 427 1.65 5.44 29.17
CA PRO A 427 3.02 5.89 29.39
C PRO A 427 3.92 4.79 29.97
N ASP A 428 3.35 3.77 30.60
CA ASP A 428 4.09 2.65 31.20
C ASP A 428 4.32 1.50 30.20
N CYS A 429 3.77 1.62 28.99
CA CYS A 429 3.95 0.63 27.93
C CYS A 429 5.42 0.49 27.51
N GLN A 430 5.94 -0.74 27.58
CA GLN A 430 7.33 -1.07 27.24
C GLN A 430 7.52 -1.53 25.78
N ASP A 431 6.48 -1.46 24.95
CA ASP A 431 6.58 -1.83 23.54
C ASP A 431 7.49 -0.86 22.77
N LEU A 432 8.30 -1.41 21.87
CA LEU A 432 9.17 -0.65 20.98
C LEU A 432 8.38 -0.16 19.76
N LYS A 433 7.66 0.95 19.91
CA LYS A 433 6.79 1.55 18.89
C LYS A 433 7.51 1.81 17.56
N GLU A 434 8.80 2.12 17.60
CA GLU A 434 9.66 2.36 16.43
C GLU A 434 9.82 1.13 15.53
N ALA A 435 9.50 -0.08 16.02
CA ALA A 435 9.48 -1.29 15.21
C ALA A 435 8.35 -1.28 14.16
N SER A 436 7.30 -0.47 14.37
CA SER A 436 6.23 -0.24 13.40
C SER A 436 6.53 0.96 12.49
N GLN A 437 6.88 0.69 11.23
CA GLN A 437 7.18 1.72 10.21
C GLN A 437 6.28 1.59 8.97
N PRO A 438 4.95 1.75 9.11
CA PRO A 438 3.99 1.53 8.03
C PRO A 438 4.20 2.48 6.83
N PHE A 439 4.81 3.64 7.08
CA PHE A 439 5.13 4.64 6.05
C PHE A 439 6.60 4.61 5.59
N SER A 440 7.40 3.63 6.05
CA SER A 440 8.85 3.56 5.85
C SER A 440 9.61 4.80 6.36
N LEU A 441 10.92 4.83 6.16
CA LEU A 441 11.83 5.87 6.66
C LEU A 441 12.62 6.54 5.53
N GLY A 442 13.22 7.68 5.86
CA GLY A 442 14.21 8.36 5.03
C GLY A 442 13.65 9.03 3.77
N PRO A 443 14.51 9.36 2.79
CA PRO A 443 14.12 10.16 1.61
C PRO A 443 13.13 9.45 0.68
N ARG A 444 12.93 8.13 0.88
CA ARG A 444 11.99 7.30 0.13
C ARG A 444 10.75 6.91 0.94
N GLY A 445 10.58 7.44 2.16
CA GLY A 445 9.36 7.26 2.96
C GLY A 445 8.11 7.79 2.26
N CYS A 446 6.93 7.31 2.66
CA CYS A 446 5.66 7.65 2.02
C CYS A 446 5.45 9.16 1.95
N ILE A 447 5.21 9.68 0.75
CA ILE A 447 4.93 11.10 0.53
C ILE A 447 3.52 11.48 0.99
N GLY A 448 2.57 10.54 0.88
CA GLY A 448 1.17 10.72 1.26
C GLY A 448 0.87 10.47 2.74
N ARG A 449 1.89 10.33 3.62
CA ARG A 449 1.67 10.00 5.05
C ARG A 449 0.67 10.94 5.71
N ASN A 450 0.89 12.25 5.59
CA ASN A 450 0.03 13.23 6.26
C ASN A 450 -1.39 13.24 5.65
N PHE A 451 -1.51 13.08 4.33
CA PHE A 451 -2.80 12.95 3.65
C PHE A 451 -3.57 11.72 4.17
N ALA A 452 -2.94 10.55 4.21
CA ALA A 452 -3.55 9.33 4.70
C ALA A 452 -4.01 9.45 6.17
N MET A 453 -3.23 10.12 7.03
CA MET A 453 -3.62 10.34 8.43
C MET A 453 -4.84 11.26 8.55
N VAL A 454 -4.89 12.35 7.77
CA VAL A 454 -6.06 13.25 7.68
C VAL A 454 -7.29 12.47 7.21
N GLU A 455 -7.17 11.82 6.07
CA GLU A 455 -8.24 11.10 5.38
C GLU A 455 -8.83 10.00 6.28
N THR A 456 -7.98 9.14 6.83
CA THR A 456 -8.43 8.03 7.69
C THR A 456 -9.03 8.51 9.01
N SER A 457 -8.50 9.59 9.60
CA SER A 457 -9.08 10.17 10.82
C SER A 457 -10.49 10.71 10.55
N LEU A 458 -10.66 11.45 9.45
CA LEU A 458 -11.95 12.03 9.08
C LEU A 458 -12.99 10.93 8.79
N ILE A 459 -12.62 9.91 8.01
CA ILE A 459 -13.49 8.79 7.67
C ILE A 459 -13.95 8.05 8.94
N LEU A 460 -13.00 7.63 9.78
CA LEU A 460 -13.31 6.87 11.00
C LEU A 460 -14.14 7.71 11.98
N ALA A 461 -13.81 8.99 12.18
CA ALA A 461 -14.57 9.88 13.05
C ALA A 461 -16.02 10.02 12.57
N LYS A 462 -16.24 10.38 11.29
CA LYS A 462 -17.60 10.55 10.76
C LYS A 462 -18.40 9.25 10.75
N MET A 463 -17.77 8.11 10.45
CA MET A 463 -18.44 6.80 10.51
C MET A 463 -18.88 6.43 11.93
N HIS A 464 -17.99 6.54 12.93
CA HIS A 464 -18.31 6.17 14.32
C HIS A 464 -19.24 7.17 15.02
N LEU A 465 -19.28 8.41 14.53
CA LEU A 465 -20.29 9.38 14.91
C LEU A 465 -21.67 9.02 14.37
N ALA A 466 -21.76 8.61 13.10
CA ALA A 466 -23.02 8.39 12.40
C ALA A 466 -23.68 7.02 12.67
N PHE A 467 -22.90 6.00 13.03
CA PHE A 467 -23.40 4.62 13.12
C PHE A 467 -22.91 3.86 14.36
N ASP A 468 -23.78 3.00 14.89
CA ASP A 468 -23.36 1.77 15.57
C ASP A 468 -23.19 0.66 14.52
N ALA A 469 -22.11 -0.11 14.58
CA ALA A 469 -21.75 -1.10 13.58
C ALA A 469 -21.45 -2.45 14.22
N GLU A 470 -21.77 -3.54 13.51
CA GLU A 470 -21.50 -4.91 13.95
C GLU A 470 -21.07 -5.79 12.77
N LEU A 471 -20.19 -6.76 13.04
CA LEU A 471 -19.83 -7.77 12.04
C LEU A 471 -21.00 -8.72 11.81
N VAL A 472 -21.33 -8.98 10.54
CA VAL A 472 -22.31 -10.03 10.19
C VAL A 472 -21.74 -11.42 10.46
N ARG A 473 -20.41 -11.58 10.32
CA ARG A 473 -19.68 -12.83 10.56
C ARG A 473 -18.64 -12.66 11.67
N PRO A 474 -19.04 -12.64 12.96
CA PRO A 474 -18.08 -12.62 14.06
C PRO A 474 -17.16 -13.84 14.02
N GLY A 475 -15.86 -13.63 14.22
CA GLY A 475 -14.87 -14.71 14.22
C GLY A 475 -14.45 -15.23 12.84
N GLN A 476 -14.82 -14.53 11.75
CA GLN A 476 -14.24 -14.79 10.42
C GLN A 476 -12.71 -14.76 10.50
N GLY A 477 -12.02 -15.69 9.83
CA GLY A 477 -10.56 -15.74 9.85
C GLY A 477 -9.95 -14.68 8.94
N TRP A 478 -10.08 -13.39 9.29
CA TRP A 478 -9.68 -12.26 8.43
C TRP A 478 -8.27 -12.40 7.88
N GLU A 479 -7.28 -12.62 8.76
CA GLU A 479 -5.89 -12.79 8.35
C GLU A 479 -5.65 -14.15 7.65
N GLU A 480 -6.36 -15.20 8.09
CA GLU A 480 -6.31 -16.56 7.52
C GLU A 480 -6.88 -16.61 6.11
N GLU A 481 -7.80 -15.72 5.76
CA GLU A 481 -8.42 -15.64 4.43
C GLU A 481 -7.65 -14.66 3.54
N SER A 482 -7.09 -13.59 4.12
CA SER A 482 -6.28 -12.60 3.40
C SER A 482 -5.06 -13.19 2.69
N ARG A 483 -4.71 -12.64 1.54
CA ARG A 483 -3.53 -13.02 0.74
C ARG A 483 -2.74 -11.77 0.37
N ILE A 484 -1.45 -11.89 0.09
CA ILE A 484 -0.62 -10.80 -0.41
C ILE A 484 -0.06 -11.12 -1.79
N HIS A 485 -0.55 -10.42 -2.80
CA HIS A 485 -0.01 -10.39 -4.16
C HIS A 485 0.39 -8.95 -4.47
N VAL A 486 1.60 -8.56 -4.06
CA VAL A 486 2.07 -7.16 -3.95
C VAL A 486 1.32 -6.35 -2.88
N MET A 487 -0.01 -6.31 -2.97
CA MET A 487 -0.93 -5.71 -2.00
C MET A 487 -1.82 -6.79 -1.36
N TRP A 488 -2.58 -6.39 -0.33
CA TRP A 488 -3.51 -7.26 0.37
C TRP A 488 -4.79 -7.54 -0.43
N TRP A 489 -5.03 -8.81 -0.68
CA TRP A 489 -6.28 -9.35 -1.19
C TRP A 489 -7.08 -9.78 0.02
N LYS A 490 -8.09 -9.00 0.35
CA LYS A 490 -8.84 -9.06 1.61
C LYS A 490 -10.12 -9.87 1.38
N PRO A 491 -10.59 -10.64 2.37
CA PRO A 491 -11.91 -11.23 2.26
C PRO A 491 -13.00 -10.16 2.30
N GLU A 492 -14.22 -10.57 2.01
CA GLU A 492 -15.40 -9.73 2.15
C GLU A 492 -15.60 -9.35 3.64
N LEU A 493 -15.64 -8.04 3.92
CA LEU A 493 -15.96 -7.50 5.25
C LEU A 493 -17.46 -7.15 5.32
N ALA A 494 -18.29 -8.11 5.72
CA ALA A 494 -19.72 -7.88 5.87
C ALA A 494 -20.04 -7.17 7.20
N VAL A 495 -20.55 -5.93 7.12
CA VAL A 495 -20.89 -5.09 8.28
C VAL A 495 -22.35 -4.64 8.21
N ARG A 496 -23.02 -4.65 9.36
CA ARG A 496 -24.36 -4.06 9.52
C ARG A 496 -24.23 -2.76 10.29
N PHE A 497 -24.96 -1.74 9.86
CA PHE A 497 -24.98 -0.41 10.45
C PHE A 497 -26.35 -0.08 11.02
N ARG A 498 -26.37 0.51 12.22
CA ARG A 498 -27.55 1.12 12.84
C ARG A 498 -27.29 2.63 12.89
N PRO A 499 -28.03 3.46 12.15
CA PRO A 499 -27.90 4.91 12.22
C PRO A 499 -28.17 5.42 13.63
N VAL A 500 -27.42 6.44 14.05
CA VAL A 500 -27.66 7.13 15.31
C VAL A 500 -28.50 8.37 15.06
N ASP A 501 -29.68 8.43 15.69
CA ASP A 501 -30.60 9.56 15.61
C ASP A 501 -29.99 10.81 16.26
N GLY A 502 -30.15 11.97 15.61
CA GLY A 502 -29.67 13.26 16.12
C GLY A 502 -28.30 13.72 15.60
N HIS A 503 -27.59 12.91 14.80
CA HIS A 503 -26.30 13.27 14.20
C HIS A 503 -26.35 13.26 12.65
N GLY A 504 -27.53 13.49 12.08
CA GLY A 504 -27.79 13.40 10.65
C GLY A 504 -27.38 14.61 9.81
N SER A 505 -26.77 14.33 8.65
CA SER A 505 -26.37 15.28 7.60
C SER A 505 -27.55 16.05 6.97
N ALA A 506 -27.39 17.37 6.94
CA ALA A 506 -27.65 18.39 5.92
C ALA A 506 -28.94 18.50 5.08
N ASP A 507 -29.81 17.51 4.92
CA ASP A 507 -31.02 17.67 4.07
C ASP A 507 -32.30 17.59 4.91
N GLY A 508 -32.87 18.74 5.28
CA GLY A 508 -34.14 18.76 6.02
C GLY A 508 -34.69 20.07 6.57
N GLN A 509 -34.12 21.24 6.25
CA GLN A 509 -34.72 22.53 6.63
C GLN A 509 -34.44 23.60 5.57
N GLY A 510 -35.31 23.67 4.57
CA GLY A 510 -35.23 24.69 3.53
C GLY A 510 -36.28 24.60 2.43
N ALA A 511 -37.51 24.15 2.73
CA ALA A 511 -38.62 24.24 1.79
C ALA A 511 -39.99 24.14 2.49
N LYS A 512 -40.23 24.99 3.50
CA LYS A 512 -41.58 25.39 3.93
C LYS A 512 -41.52 26.81 4.48
N ASN A 513 -41.68 27.77 3.57
CA ASN A 513 -42.62 28.90 3.69
C ASN A 513 -42.67 29.62 2.35
#